data_AF-A0A0U2SUV0-F1
#
_entry.id   AF-A0A0U2SUV0-F1
#
_cell.length_a   1.000
_cell.length_b   1.000
_cell.length_c   1.000
_cell.angle_alpha   90.00
_cell.angle_beta   90.00
_cell.angle_gamma   90.00
#
_symmetry.space_group_name_H-M   'P 1'
#
loop_
_entity.id
_entity.type
_entity.pdbx_description
1 polymer ?
#
loop_
_entity_poly.entity_id
_entity_poly.type
_entity_poly.pdbx_seq_one_letter_code
_entity_poly.pdbx_strand_id
1 'polypeptide(L)' 'GAPHWDPDSRGLICGLTLGSTQAHIARAMLESVAYQTYDLIRAMREDGAMRTSILRIDGGMAVNDWFAQFLSSMLKAE' A
#
# COMPACT_ATOMS: atom_id res chain seq x y z
N GLY A 1 -6.17 10.98 1.75
CA GLY A 1 -4.72 11.31 1.76
C GLY A 1 -4.26 11.65 0.36
N ALA A 2 -2.98 12.01 0.18
CA ALA A 2 -2.40 12.16 -1.16
C ALA A 2 -2.50 10.83 -1.94
N PRO A 3 -2.72 10.85 -3.26
CA PRO A 3 -2.93 12.03 -4.11
C PRO A 3 -4.38 12.54 -4.15
N HIS A 4 -5.31 11.89 -3.46
CA HIS A 4 -6.76 12.09 -3.68
C HIS A 4 -7.35 13.31 -2.98
N TRP A 5 -6.83 13.71 -1.82
CA TRP A 5 -7.26 14.92 -1.07
C TRP A 5 -8.77 15.10 -0.88
N ASP A 6 -9.51 13.99 -0.71
CA ASP A 6 -10.96 13.99 -0.53
C ASP A 6 -11.34 13.80 0.96
N PRO A 7 -11.84 14.83 1.65
CA PRO A 7 -12.27 14.74 3.05
C PRO A 7 -13.62 14.01 3.24
N ASP A 8 -14.43 13.89 2.19
CA ASP A 8 -15.74 13.24 2.24
C ASP A 8 -15.63 11.73 1.95
N SER A 9 -14.45 11.26 1.55
CA SER A 9 -14.16 9.84 1.37
C SER A 9 -14.43 8.99 2.63
N ARG A 10 -14.89 7.76 2.43
CA ARG A 10 -15.18 6.77 3.49
C ARG A 10 -14.56 5.42 3.12
N GLY A 11 -14.27 4.61 4.15
CA GLY A 11 -13.70 3.28 3.96
C GLY A 11 -14.69 2.31 3.30
N LEU A 12 -14.19 1.49 2.37
CA LEU A 12 -14.95 0.45 1.68
C LEU A 12 -14.18 -0.87 1.72
N ILE A 13 -14.89 -1.96 1.99
CA ILE A 13 -14.43 -3.31 1.71
C ILE A 13 -15.30 -3.84 0.58
N CYS A 14 -14.68 -4.22 -0.54
CA CYS A 14 -15.38 -4.71 -1.73
C CYS A 14 -14.75 -6.01 -2.25
N GLY A 15 -15.44 -6.69 -3.17
CA GLY A 15 -14.97 -7.95 -3.76
C GLY A 15 -15.17 -9.19 -2.88
N LEU A 16 -16.08 -9.12 -1.90
CA LEU A 16 -16.41 -10.26 -1.05
C LEU A 16 -17.21 -11.31 -1.82
N THR A 17 -16.94 -12.58 -1.53
CA THR A 17 -17.70 -13.73 -2.00
C THR A 17 -18.08 -14.62 -0.81
N LEU A 18 -18.90 -15.66 -1.03
CA LEU A 18 -19.24 -16.62 0.02
C LEU A 18 -17.99 -17.30 0.64
N GLY A 19 -16.88 -17.39 -0.11
CA GLY A 19 -15.62 -17.96 0.35
C GLY A 19 -14.67 -16.97 1.03
N SER A 20 -15.07 -15.70 1.21
CA SER A 20 -14.23 -14.70 1.89
C SER A 20 -14.09 -15.03 3.37
N THR A 21 -12.86 -14.94 3.89
CA THR A 21 -12.53 -15.26 5.29
C THR A 21 -11.86 -14.08 5.96
N GLN A 22 -11.71 -14.12 7.29
CA GLN A 22 -10.99 -13.09 8.03
C GLN A 22 -9.53 -12.94 7.56
N ALA A 23 -8.90 -14.04 7.14
CA ALA A 23 -7.54 -14.01 6.59
C ALA A 23 -7.48 -13.20 5.29
N HIS A 24 -8.49 -13.30 4.42
CA HIS A 24 -8.57 -12.48 3.20
C HIS A 24 -8.71 -11.00 3.54
N ILE A 25 -9.50 -10.64 4.55
CA ILE A 25 -9.66 -9.25 4.98
C ILE A 25 -8.35 -8.71 5.60
N ALA A 26 -7.71 -9.48 6.48
CA ALA A 26 -6.44 -9.09 7.09
C ALA A 26 -5.36 -8.86 6.02
N ARG A 27 -5.29 -9.75 5.02
CA ARG A 27 -4.40 -9.59 3.87
C ARG A 27 -4.74 -8.35 3.06
N ALA A 28 -6.01 -8.15 2.70
CA ALA A 28 -6.46 -6.99 1.94
C ALA A 28 -6.13 -5.66 2.65
N MET A 29 -6.20 -5.63 3.98
CA MET A 29 -5.77 -4.47 4.77
C MET A 29 -4.27 -4.19 4.61
N LEU A 30 -3.40 -5.21 4.70
CA LEU A 30 -1.96 -5.05 4.48
C LEU A 30 -1.66 -4.61 3.05
N GLU A 31 -2.31 -5.23 2.07
CA GLU A 31 -2.16 -4.88 0.65
C GLU A 31 -2.61 -3.42 0.39
N SER A 32 -3.68 -2.95 1.05
CA SER A 32 -4.18 -1.57 0.90
C SER A 32 -3.15 -0.52 1.27
N VAL A 33 -2.26 -0.80 2.23
CA VAL A 33 -1.20 0.14 2.63
C VAL A 33 -0.11 0.19 1.57
N ALA A 34 0.24 -0.95 0.98
CA ALA A 34 1.19 -0.98 -0.13
C ALA A 34 0.65 -0.26 -1.37
N TYR A 35 -0.63 -0.43 -1.70
CA TYR A 35 -1.27 0.31 -2.79
C TYR A 35 -1.27 1.83 -2.55
N GLN A 36 -1.61 2.28 -1.35
CA GLN A 36 -1.54 3.70 -1.01
C GLN A 36 -0.10 4.25 -1.09
N THR A 37 0.89 3.44 -0.72
CA THR A 37 2.31 3.81 -0.85
C THR A 37 2.72 3.92 -2.32
N TYR A 38 2.26 3.01 -3.18
CA TYR A 38 2.46 3.07 -4.62
C TYR A 38 1.87 4.35 -5.21
N ASP A 39 0.63 4.69 -4.87
CA ASP A 39 -0.02 5.91 -5.37
C ASP A 39 0.73 7.17 -4.95
N LEU A 40 1.23 7.22 -3.70
CA LEU A 40 2.05 8.33 -3.22
C LEU A 40 3.38 8.44 -4.00
N ILE A 41 4.11 7.34 -4.16
CA ILE A 41 5.37 7.33 -4.90
C ILE A 41 5.14 7.71 -6.37
N ARG A 42 4.03 7.27 -6.96
CA ARG A 42 3.67 7.65 -8.33
C ARG A 42 3.44 9.16 -8.43
N ALA A 43 2.66 9.73 -7.51
CA ALA A 43 2.44 11.18 -7.45
C ALA A 43 3.76 11.96 -7.30
N MET A 44 4.66 11.51 -6.40
CA MET A 44 5.98 12.14 -6.26
C MET A 44 6.81 12.09 -7.56
N ARG A 45 6.77 10.98 -8.30
CA ARG A 45 7.47 10.87 -9.59
C ARG A 45 6.87 11.79 -10.64
N GLU A 46 5.53 11.93 -10.66
CA GLU A 46 4.83 12.87 -11.53
C GLU A 46 5.22 14.32 -11.23
N ASP A 47 5.52 14.63 -9.95
CA ASP A 47 6.05 15.93 -9.50
C ASP A 47 7.57 16.10 -9.72
N GLY A 48 8.24 15.14 -10.38
CA GLY A 48 9.65 15.23 -10.77
C GLY A 48 10.64 14.58 -9.80
N ALA A 49 10.18 13.82 -8.80
CA ALA A 49 11.07 13.04 -7.95
C ALA A 49 11.78 11.93 -8.75
N MET A 50 13.04 11.68 -8.41
CA MET A 50 13.80 10.58 -9.01
C MET A 50 13.18 9.22 -8.68
N ARG A 51 13.44 8.24 -9.56
CA ARG A 51 13.03 6.85 -9.32
C ARG A 51 13.70 6.32 -8.05
N THR A 52 12.89 5.99 -7.05
CA THR A 52 13.32 5.31 -5.83
C THR A 52 13.77 3.89 -6.14
N SER A 53 15.05 3.59 -5.92
CA SER A 53 15.60 2.22 -5.99
C SER A 53 15.61 1.53 -4.62
N ILE A 54 15.74 2.30 -3.54
CA ILE A 54 15.79 1.80 -2.16
C ILE A 54 14.70 2.48 -1.35
N LEU A 55 13.83 1.70 -0.70
CA LEU A 55 12.79 2.23 0.20
C LEU A 55 13.09 1.85 1.65
N ARG A 56 13.40 2.85 2.47
CA ARG A 56 13.57 2.65 3.91
C ARG A 56 12.20 2.72 4.59
N ILE A 57 11.84 1.66 5.31
CA ILE A 57 10.60 1.55 6.08
C ILE A 57 10.89 1.52 7.57
N ASP A 58 9.97 2.03 8.38
CA ASP A 58 10.04 2.00 9.84
C ASP A 58 8.67 1.70 10.47
N GLY A 59 8.62 1.69 11.80
CA GLY A 59 7.40 1.46 12.57
C GLY A 59 7.03 -0.02 12.74
N GLY A 60 5.94 -0.28 13.46
CA GLY A 60 5.55 -1.63 13.85
C GLY A 60 5.24 -2.58 12.69
N MET A 61 4.74 -2.05 11.56
CA MET A 61 4.47 -2.87 10.38
C MET A 61 5.74 -3.36 9.67
N ALA A 62 6.87 -2.67 9.84
CA ALA A 62 8.14 -3.07 9.23
C ALA A 62 8.66 -4.42 9.77
N VAL A 63 8.11 -4.90 10.90
CA VAL A 63 8.43 -6.21 11.48
C VAL A 63 7.73 -7.35 10.73
N ASN A 64 6.75 -7.05 9.87
CA ASN A 64 6.05 -8.06 9.08
C ASN A 64 6.77 -8.32 7.74
N ASP A 65 7.55 -9.40 7.69
CA ASP A 65 8.33 -9.80 6.51
C ASP A 65 7.46 -9.97 5.25
N TRP A 66 6.25 -10.51 5.40
CA TRP A 66 5.35 -10.69 4.26
C TRP A 66 4.92 -9.34 3.67
N PHE A 67 4.58 -8.38 4.54
CA PHE A 67 4.23 -7.03 4.11
C PHE A 67 5.43 -6.32 3.45
N ALA A 68 6.62 -6.40 4.05
CA ALA A 68 7.84 -5.82 3.50
C ALA A 68 8.16 -6.37 2.10
N GLN A 69 8.06 -7.69 1.94
CA GLN A 69 8.24 -8.34 0.63
C GLN A 69 7.17 -7.93 -0.38
N PHE A 70 5.90 -7.86 0.03
CA PHE A 70 4.80 -7.45 -0.84
C PHE A 70 5.00 -6.01 -1.33
N LEU A 71 5.35 -5.10 -0.41
CA LEU A 71 5.64 -3.70 -0.72
C LEU A 71 6.81 -3.56 -1.70
N SER A 72 7.94 -4.22 -1.42
CA SER A 72 9.12 -4.25 -2.31
C SER A 72 8.75 -4.74 -3.71
N SER A 73 8.01 -5.84 -3.78
CA SER A 73 7.58 -6.46 -5.05
C SER A 73 6.66 -5.52 -5.86
N MET A 74 5.73 -4.84 -5.18
CA MET A 74 4.82 -3.89 -5.80
C MET A 74 5.55 -2.65 -6.35
N LEU A 75 6.50 -2.11 -5.58
CA LEU A 75 7.23 -0.89 -5.93
C LEU A 75 8.40 -1.12 -6.88
N LYS A 76 8.84 -2.39 -7.03
CA LYS A 76 10.11 -2.76 -7.67
C LYS A 76 11.29 -1.99 -7.05
N ALA A 77 11.30 -1.94 -5.73
CA ALA A 77 12.30 -1.28 -4.91
C ALA A 77 12.93 -2.29 -3.96
N GLU A 78 14.22 -2.10 -3.67
CA GLU A 78 14.97 -2.85 -2.65
C GLU A 78 14.67 -2.34 -1.24
#